data_AF-A0A9X2CQ35-F1
#
_entry.id   AF-A0A9X2CQ35-F1
#
_cell.length_a   1.000
_cell.length_b   1.000
_cell.length_c   1.000
_cell.angle_alpha   90.00
_cell.angle_beta   90.00
_cell.angle_gamma   90.00
#
_symmetry.space_group_name_H-M   'P 1'
#
loop_
_entity.id
_entity.type
_entity.pdbx_description
1 polymer ?
#
loop_
_entity_poly.entity_id
_entity_poly.type
_entity_poly.pdbx_seq_one_letter_code
_entity_poly.pdbx_strand_id
1 'polypeptide(L)'
;MTLAEYCRIVILPILAFSVILILVRFFKGPSIADRIVALDLLITTGIGIIGVYTITSGSSTLLDTGMILALIAFLSTVALSYYLERRSKKK
;
A
#
# COMPACT_ATOMS: atom_id res chain seq x y z
N MET A 1 21.26 1.97 -19.47
CA MET A 1 19.98 2.39 -18.87
C MET A 1 20.31 3.08 -17.55
N THR A 2 19.89 4.33 -17.35
CA THR A 2 20.09 5.00 -16.05
C THR A 2 19.16 4.36 -15.01
N LEU A 3 19.51 4.45 -13.72
CA LEU A 3 18.69 3.91 -12.63
C LEU A 3 17.26 4.45 -12.68
N ALA A 4 17.10 5.75 -12.93
CA ALA A 4 15.81 6.42 -13.03
C ALA A 4 14.94 5.89 -14.19
N GLU A 5 15.55 5.64 -15.35
CA GLU A 5 14.87 5.04 -16.51
C GLU A 5 14.36 3.63 -16.21
N TYR A 6 15.16 2.81 -15.53
CA TYR A 6 14.74 1.46 -15.13
C TYR A 6 13.56 1.50 -14.16
N CYS A 7 13.63 2.36 -13.15
CA CYS A 7 12.54 2.56 -12.19
C CYS A 7 11.24 2.99 -12.89
N ARG A 8 11.33 3.88 -13.88
CA ARG A 8 10.18 4.41 -14.60
C ARG A 8 9.55 3.41 -15.58
N ILE A 9 10.36 2.65 -16.32
CA ILE A 9 9.89 1.76 -17.39
C ILE A 9 9.52 0.37 -16.86
N VAL A 10 10.20 -0.12 -15.83
CA VAL A 10 10.00 -1.49 -15.35
C VAL A 10 9.19 -1.50 -14.05
N ILE A 11 9.65 -0.76 -13.04
CA ILE A 11 9.07 -0.86 -11.69
C ILE A 11 7.69 -0.21 -11.65
N LEU A 12 7.53 0.99 -12.21
CA LEU A 12 6.28 1.74 -12.13
C LEU A 12 5.10 1.02 -12.82
N PRO A 13 5.25 0.41 -14.02
CA PRO A 13 4.19 -0.39 -14.64
C PRO A 13 3.85 -1.66 -13.85
N ILE A 14 4.85 -2.32 -13.26
CA ILE A 14 4.62 -3.50 -12.41
C ILE A 14 3.82 -3.12 -11.17
N LEU A 15 4.15 -2.00 -10.52
CA LEU A 15 3.39 -1.50 -9.37
C LEU A 15 1.97 -1.09 -9.78
N ALA A 16 1.80 -0.43 -10.92
CA ALA A 16 0.48 -0.09 -11.44
C ALA A 16 -0.37 -1.34 -11.73
N PHE A 17 0.23 -2.40 -12.28
CA PHE A 17 -0.46 -3.68 -12.48
C PHE A 17 -0.80 -4.36 -11.14
N SER A 18 0.10 -4.30 -10.16
CA SER A 18 -0.15 -4.80 -8.79
C SER A 18 -1.37 -4.12 -8.15
N VAL A 19 -1.53 -2.80 -8.32
CA VAL A 19 -2.71 -2.05 -7.85
C VAL A 19 -4.00 -2.65 -8.42
N ILE A 20 -4.04 -2.98 -9.71
CA ILE A 20 -5.22 -3.60 -10.34
C ILE A 20 -5.52 -4.96 -9.70
N LEU A 21 -4.49 -5.80 -9.49
CA LEU A 21 -4.66 -7.10 -8.85
C LEU A 21 -5.17 -6.98 -7.40
N ILE A 22 -4.64 -6.02 -6.65
CA ILE A 22 -5.05 -5.75 -5.27
C ILE A 22 -6.52 -5.31 -5.24
N LEU A 23 -6.94 -4.42 -6.15
CA LEU A 23 -8.34 -4.02 -6.27
C LEU A 23 -9.25 -5.20 -6.57
N VAL A 24 -8.87 -6.07 -7.52
CA VAL A 24 -9.64 -7.30 -7.80
C VAL A 24 -9.79 -8.17 -6.55
N ARG A 25 -8.72 -8.33 -5.78
CA ARG A 25 -8.74 -9.09 -4.51
C ARG A 25 -9.62 -8.41 -3.46
N PHE A 26 -9.57 -7.08 -3.36
CA PHE A 26 -10.40 -6.31 -2.44
C PHE A 26 -11.90 -6.53 -2.70
N PHE A 27 -12.34 -6.49 -3.96
CA PHE A 27 -13.75 -6.73 -4.30
C PHE A 27 -14.18 -8.18 -4.16
N LYS A 28 -13.32 -9.15 -4.49
CA LYS A 28 -13.62 -10.59 -4.40
C LYS A 28 -13.43 -11.18 -3.00
N GLY A 29 -12.85 -10.44 -2.05
CA GLY A 29 -12.53 -10.92 -0.71
C GLY A 29 -13.75 -11.44 0.06
N PRO A 30 -13.78 -12.73 0.48
CA PRO A 30 -14.91 -13.33 1.19
C PRO A 30 -15.00 -12.87 2.65
N SER A 31 -13.87 -12.66 3.32
CA SER A 31 -13.82 -12.19 4.71
C SER A 31 -13.57 -10.67 4.79
N ILE A 32 -14.07 -10.06 5.86
CA ILE A 32 -13.73 -8.67 6.21
C ILE A 32 -12.21 -8.54 6.43
N ALA A 33 -11.58 -9.56 7.02
CA ALA A 33 -10.13 -9.58 7.23
C ALA A 33 -9.35 -9.53 5.89
N ASP A 34 -9.79 -10.29 4.87
CA ASP A 34 -9.15 -10.29 3.55
C ASP A 34 -9.18 -8.91 2.89
N ARG A 35 -10.29 -8.18 3.08
CA ARG A 35 -10.45 -6.82 2.53
C ARG A 35 -9.56 -5.82 3.25
N ILE A 36 -9.39 -5.95 4.57
CA ILE A 36 -8.49 -5.10 5.36
C ILE A 36 -7.05 -5.31 4.91
N VAL A 37 -6.62 -6.57 4.75
CA VAL A 37 -5.28 -6.88 4.26
C VAL A 37 -5.08 -6.38 2.83
N ALA A 38 -6.09 -6.46 1.97
CA ALA A 38 -6.02 -5.90 0.62
C ALA A 38 -5.87 -4.36 0.63
N LEU A 39 -6.55 -3.65 1.55
CA LEU A 39 -6.36 -2.20 1.72
C LEU A 39 -4.96 -1.85 2.22
N ASP A 40 -4.42 -2.61 3.16
CA ASP A 40 -3.06 -2.42 3.67
C ASP A 40 -2.01 -2.61 2.56
N LEU A 41 -2.18 -3.65 1.74
CA LEU A 41 -1.35 -3.88 0.55
C LEU A 41 -1.48 -2.76 -0.49
N LEU A 42 -2.67 -2.20 -0.66
CA LEU A 42 -2.90 -1.07 -1.57
C LEU A 42 -2.11 0.16 -1.13
N ILE A 43 -2.16 0.50 0.17
CA ILE A 43 -1.45 1.66 0.71
C ILE A 43 0.07 1.44 0.63
N THR A 44 0.55 0.24 0.99
CA THR A 44 1.97 -0.13 0.90
C THR A 44 2.48 -0.05 -0.54
N THR A 45 1.69 -0.51 -1.52
CA THR A 45 2.04 -0.39 -2.95
C THR A 45 2.07 1.08 -3.38
N GLY A 46 1.14 1.90 -2.91
CA GLY A 46 1.13 3.35 -3.12
C GLY A 46 2.39 4.04 -2.60
N ILE A 47 2.87 3.66 -1.41
CA ILE A 47 4.13 4.16 -0.85
C ILE A 47 5.32 3.74 -1.74
N GLY A 48 5.31 2.53 -2.28
CA GLY A 48 6.29 2.09 -3.27
C GLY A 48 6.31 2.95 -4.53
N ILE A 49 5.13 3.33 -5.05
CA ILE A 49 5.00 4.25 -6.20
C ILE A 49 5.56 5.63 -5.86
N ILE A 50 5.25 6.15 -4.67
CA ILE A 50 5.79 7.44 -4.18
C ILE A 50 7.32 7.37 -4.13
N GLY A 51 7.90 6.30 -3.57
CA GLY A 51 9.35 6.12 -3.49
C GLY A 51 10.03 6.08 -4.86
N VAL A 52 9.45 5.35 -5.82
CA VAL A 52 9.93 5.33 -7.21
C VAL A 52 9.85 6.73 -7.83
N TYR A 53 8.75 7.45 -7.60
CA TYR A 53 8.56 8.79 -8.12
C TYR A 53 9.60 9.76 -7.55
N THR A 54 9.90 9.69 -6.25
CA THR A 54 10.98 10.47 -5.61
C THR A 54 12.33 10.25 -6.26
N ILE A 55 12.71 8.99 -6.55
CA ILE A 55 13.97 8.68 -7.24
C ILE A 55 14.03 9.36 -8.61
N THR A 56 12.91 9.41 -9.34
CA THR A 56 12.86 10.05 -10.66
C THR A 56 12.78 11.57 -10.62
N SER A 57 12.15 12.16 -9.59
CA SER A 57 11.97 13.61 -9.45
C SER A 57 13.14 14.30 -8.73
N GLY A 58 14.00 13.55 -8.02
CA GLY A 58 15.12 14.11 -7.26
C GLY A 58 14.73 14.94 -6.04
N SER A 59 13.44 14.99 -5.69
CA SER A 59 12.90 15.74 -4.55
C SER A 59 12.43 14.79 -3.45
N SER A 60 12.99 14.93 -2.25
CA SER A 60 12.70 14.09 -1.08
C SER A 60 11.36 14.41 -0.41
N THR A 61 10.70 15.51 -0.76
CA THR A 61 9.44 15.96 -0.11
C THR A 61 8.31 14.92 -0.19
N LEU A 62 8.31 14.13 -1.26
CA LEU A 62 7.38 13.02 -1.45
C LEU A 62 7.64 11.85 -0.49
N LEU A 63 8.90 11.61 -0.10
CA LEU A 63 9.24 10.57 0.87
C LEU A 63 8.71 10.89 2.26
N ASP A 64 8.80 12.15 2.70
CA ASP A 64 8.28 12.58 4.01
C ASP A 64 6.78 12.30 4.12
N THR A 65 6.03 12.62 3.05
CA THR A 65 4.59 12.32 2.96
C THR A 65 4.33 10.82 2.93
N GLY A 66 5.15 10.07 2.18
CA GLY A 66 5.08 8.60 2.13
C GLY A 66 5.32 7.93 3.49
N MET A 67 6.24 8.45 4.30
CA MET A 67 6.51 7.95 5.65
C MET A 67 5.32 8.17 6.58
N ILE A 68 4.68 9.34 6.51
CA ILE A 68 3.46 9.63 7.29
C ILE A 68 2.34 8.66 6.89
N LEU A 69 2.14 8.44 5.59
CA LEU A 69 1.16 7.48 5.08
C LEU A 69 1.46 6.05 5.56
N ALA A 70 2.72 5.64 5.60
CA ALA A 70 3.14 4.32 6.10
C ALA A 70 2.75 4.11 7.56
N LEU A 71 2.99 5.11 8.41
CA LEU A 71 2.62 5.05 9.83
C LEU A 71 1.11 4.98 10.03
N ILE A 72 0.35 5.78 9.26
CA ILE A 72 -1.12 5.78 9.32
C ILE A 72 -1.68 4.42 8.86
N ALA A 73 -1.14 3.85 7.77
CA ALA A 73 -1.56 2.55 7.24
C ALA A 73 -1.35 1.45 8.28
N PHE A 74 -0.15 1.39 8.85
CA PHE A 74 0.17 0.43 9.89
C PHE A 74 -0.77 0.55 11.10
N LEU A 75 -1.02 1.78 11.57
CA LEU A 75 -1.91 2.02 12.70
C LEU A 75 -3.37 1.60 12.38
N SER A 76 -3.83 1.85 11.15
CA SER A 76 -5.16 1.43 10.69
C SER A 76 -5.32 -0.09 10.78
N THR A 77 -4.33 -0.84 10.31
CA THR A 77 -4.34 -2.31 10.32
C THR A 77 -4.31 -2.88 11.74
N VAL A 78 -3.54 -2.29 12.65
CA VAL A 78 -3.54 -2.67 14.08
C VAL A 78 -4.89 -2.37 14.73
N ALA A 79 -5.46 -1.19 14.49
CA ALA A 79 -6.75 -0.79 15.05
C ALA A 79 -7.89 -1.71 14.57
N LEU A 80 -7.90 -2.07 13.29
CA LEU A 80 -8.86 -3.00 12.70
C LEU A 80 -8.71 -4.42 13.27
N SER A 81 -7.47 -4.90 13.42
CA SER A 81 -7.19 -6.20 14.03
C SER A 81 -7.68 -6.27 15.48
N TYR A 82 -7.40 -5.23 16.26
CA TYR A 82 -7.87 -5.11 17.65
C TYR A 82 -9.40 -5.07 17.74
N TYR A 83 -10.05 -4.33 16.84
CA TYR A 83 -11.52 -4.26 16.77
C TYR A 83 -12.15 -5.62 16.46
N LEU A 84 -11.59 -6.36 15.50
CA LEU A 84 -12.07 -7.71 15.15
C LEU A 84 -11.91 -8.69 16.32
N GLU A 85 -10.76 -8.67 17.00
CA GLU A 85 -10.51 -9.54 18.17
C GLU A 85 -11.50 -9.25 19.30
N ARG A 86 -11.73 -7.97 19.63
CA ARG A 86 -12.71 -7.57 20.66
C ARG A 86 -14.13 -8.00 20.31
N ARG A 87 -14.52 -7.96 19.03
CA ARG A 87 -15.84 -8.41 18.59
C ARG A 87 -15.99 -9.93 18.75
N SER A 88 -14.93 -10.69 18.51
CA SER A 88 -14.94 -12.14 18.74
C SER A 88 -15.07 -12.53 20.21
N LYS A 89 -14.45 -11.78 21.13
CA LYS A 89 -14.53 -12.02 22.59
C LYS A 89 -15.88 -11.64 23.23
N LYS A 90 -16.72 -10.86 22.53
CA LYS A 90 -18.05 -10.44 23.00
C LYS A 90 -19.18 -11.38 22.55
N LYS A 91 -18.88 -12.39 21.74
CA LYS A 91 -19.78 -13.49 21.39
C LYS A 91 -19.51 -14.67 22.30
#